data_AF-A0A8L0DSK7-F1
#
_entry.id   AF-A0A8L0DSK7-F1
#
_cell.length_a   1.000
_cell.length_b   1.000
_cell.length_c   1.000
_cell.angle_alpha   90.00
_cell.angle_beta   90.00
_cell.angle_gamma   90.00
#
_symmetry.space_group_name_H-M   'P 1'
#
loop_
_entity.id
_entity.type
_entity.pdbx_description
1 polymer ?
#
loop_
_entity_poly.entity_id
_entity_poly.type
_entity_poly.pdbx_seq_one_letter_code
_entity_poly.pdbx_strand_id
1 'polypeptide(L)'
;MVVVDAYQLFTVTCNSFTSVQMKERRRGNHLRPKMYPQVKNHMYAGYEFDVCYTSVLKRAIRTLWLVLDGIDQMWLPVHRTWRLNERHYGGLTGLNKAETAEKHGEAQVKIWRRSYDTPPPPMEEEHNFYNNISQDRRYGDLTEDQLPSCESLKDTIARALPFWNDEIVPQIKDGKRVLIAAHGNSLRGIVKHLEGMSEEAIMELNLPTGIPILYELDKNLKPVGPMQFLGDEETVKKAMEAVAAQGKAKK
;
A
#
# COMPACT_ATOMS: atom_id res chain seq x y z
N MET A 1 -3.02 26.44 26.12
CA MET A 1 -3.19 25.13 25.49
C MET A 1 -3.91 25.38 24.17
N VAL A 2 -3.18 25.55 23.07
CA VAL A 2 -3.81 25.70 21.76
C VAL A 2 -4.23 24.30 21.36
N VAL A 3 -5.50 23.97 21.55
CA VAL A 3 -6.09 22.82 20.86
C VAL A 3 -6.12 23.25 19.40
N VAL A 4 -5.08 22.88 18.66
CA VAL A 4 -5.13 23.02 17.21
C VAL A 4 -6.09 21.92 16.79
N ASP A 5 -7.27 22.28 16.29
CA ASP A 5 -8.19 21.31 15.68
C ASP A 5 -7.45 20.65 14.51
N ALA A 6 -6.83 19.52 14.78
CA ALA A 6 -6.03 18.76 13.83
C ALA A 6 -6.79 17.48 13.48
N TYR A 7 -6.94 17.21 12.19
CA TYR A 7 -7.56 15.99 11.72
C TYR A 7 -6.59 14.83 11.88
N GLN A 8 -7.11 13.66 12.26
CA GLN A 8 -6.30 12.44 12.36
C GLN A 8 -6.55 11.53 11.15
N LEU A 9 -5.47 11.14 10.48
CA LEU A 9 -5.46 10.17 9.40
C LEU A 9 -4.56 9.00 9.77
N PHE A 10 -5.10 7.79 9.62
CA PHE A 10 -4.37 6.56 9.88
C PHE A 10 -4.20 5.78 8.61
N THR A 11 -2.97 5.31 8.36
CA THR A 11 -2.70 4.42 7.23
C THR A 11 -1.96 3.17 7.67
N VAL A 12 -2.22 2.04 7.01
CA VAL A 12 -1.47 0.81 7.24
C VAL A 12 -1.15 0.14 5.92
N THR A 13 0.12 -0.20 5.74
CA THR A 13 0.58 -0.97 4.58
C THR A 13 0.32 -2.45 4.83
N CYS A 14 -0.30 -3.13 3.87
CA CYS A 14 -0.37 -4.59 3.88
C CYS A 14 0.92 -5.21 3.30
N ASN A 15 1.17 -6.46 3.64
CA ASN A 15 2.41 -7.13 3.23
C ASN A 15 2.52 -7.26 1.71
N SER A 16 3.68 -6.89 1.16
CA SER A 16 4.04 -7.21 -0.22
C SER A 16 4.20 -8.72 -0.33
N PHE A 17 3.15 -9.43 -0.74
CA PHE A 17 3.31 -10.79 -1.24
C PHE A 17 4.26 -10.72 -2.43
N THR A 18 5.54 -11.05 -2.22
CA THR A 18 6.42 -11.32 -3.35
C THR A 18 5.86 -12.54 -4.08
N SER A 19 5.82 -12.45 -5.40
CA SER A 19 5.63 -13.52 -6.40
C SER A 19 5.97 -14.96 -5.96
N VAL A 20 7.02 -15.14 -5.15
CA VAL A 20 7.46 -16.41 -4.56
C VAL A 20 6.33 -17.14 -3.82
N GLN A 21 5.45 -16.42 -3.11
CA GLN A 21 4.37 -17.02 -2.32
C GLN A 21 3.10 -17.36 -3.12
N MET A 22 2.97 -16.85 -4.36
CA MET A 22 1.91 -17.30 -5.28
C MET A 22 2.20 -18.70 -5.82
N LYS A 23 3.47 -19.09 -6.00
CA LYS A 23 3.87 -20.45 -6.42
C LYS A 23 3.54 -21.51 -5.37
N GLU A 24 3.56 -21.17 -4.08
CA GLU A 24 3.25 -22.10 -2.98
C GLU A 24 1.77 -22.52 -2.93
N ARG A 25 0.86 -21.77 -3.57
CA ARG A 25 -0.58 -22.15 -3.68
C ARG A 25 -0.82 -23.44 -4.47
N ARG A 26 0.09 -23.84 -5.37
CA ARG A 26 -0.07 -25.05 -6.18
C ARG A 26 0.22 -26.36 -5.43
N ARG A 27 0.76 -26.32 -4.20
CA ARG A 27 1.19 -27.52 -3.46
C ARG A 27 0.26 -27.95 -2.30
N GLY A 28 -1.05 -27.69 -2.40
CA GLY A 28 -2.07 -28.39 -1.60
C GLY A 28 -2.00 -28.27 -0.06
N ASN A 29 -1.11 -27.48 0.52
CA ASN A 29 -1.01 -27.34 1.98
C ASN A 29 -1.91 -26.20 2.47
N HIS A 30 -2.75 -26.51 3.45
CA HIS A 30 -3.46 -25.53 4.28
C HIS A 30 -2.52 -24.40 4.70
N LEU A 31 -2.97 -23.16 4.51
CA LEU A 31 -2.18 -21.94 4.74
C LEU A 31 -1.75 -21.86 6.21
N ARG A 32 -0.44 -21.74 6.46
CA ARG A 32 0.11 -21.60 7.81
C ARG A 32 -0.21 -20.21 8.41
N PRO A 33 -0.47 -20.07 9.73
CA PRO A 33 -0.77 -18.80 10.40
C PRO A 33 0.29 -17.69 10.25
N LYS A 34 1.53 -18.03 9.88
CA LYS A 34 2.64 -17.08 9.64
C LYS A 34 2.50 -16.21 8.38
N MET A 35 1.40 -16.32 7.63
CA MET A 35 1.24 -15.76 6.28
C MET A 35 0.52 -14.39 6.23
N TYR A 36 0.01 -13.90 7.36
CA TYR A 36 -0.55 -12.54 7.48
C TYR A 36 0.38 -11.71 8.36
N PRO A 37 0.59 -10.41 8.07
CA PRO A 37 1.22 -9.53 9.06
C PRO A 37 0.41 -9.68 10.35
N GLN A 38 1.10 -9.96 11.45
CA GLN A 38 0.46 -9.97 12.76
C GLN A 38 0.08 -8.51 13.05
N VAL A 39 -1.09 -8.10 12.60
CA VAL A 39 -1.68 -6.82 12.97
C VAL A 39 -1.82 -6.90 14.48
N LYS A 40 -0.94 -6.18 15.19
CA LYS A 40 -0.96 -6.18 16.64
C LYS A 40 -1.99 -5.13 17.07
N ASN A 41 -3.23 -5.55 17.28
CA ASN A 41 -4.38 -4.68 17.55
C ASN A 41 -4.16 -3.62 18.64
N HIS A 42 -3.29 -3.91 19.62
CA HIS A 42 -2.88 -2.93 20.64
C HIS A 42 -2.32 -1.61 20.09
N MET A 43 -1.80 -1.56 18.86
CA MET A 43 -1.28 -0.33 18.24
C MET A 43 -2.38 0.67 17.89
N TYR A 44 -3.62 0.18 17.79
CA TYR A 44 -4.81 0.97 17.50
C TYR A 44 -5.68 1.16 18.74
N ALA A 45 -5.25 0.66 19.91
CA ALA A 45 -6.05 0.73 21.13
C ALA A 45 -6.28 2.20 21.54
N GLY A 46 -7.54 2.54 21.80
CA GLY A 46 -7.96 3.91 22.14
C GLY A 46 -8.25 4.81 20.94
N TYR A 47 -8.07 4.33 19.71
CA TYR A 47 -8.51 5.04 18.52
C TYR A 47 -9.87 4.54 18.05
N GLU A 48 -10.71 5.48 17.68
CA GLU A 48 -11.99 5.25 17.03
C GLU A 48 -11.91 5.82 15.62
N PHE A 49 -12.61 5.16 14.70
CA PHE A 49 -12.68 5.54 13.30
C PHE A 49 -14.13 5.74 12.89
N ASP A 50 -14.36 6.52 11.84
CA ASP A 50 -15.71 6.80 11.35
C ASP A 50 -15.91 6.25 9.93
N VAL A 51 -14.81 6.06 9.18
CA VAL A 51 -14.84 5.50 7.82
C VAL A 51 -13.51 4.84 7.46
N CYS A 52 -13.60 3.76 6.70
CA CYS A 52 -12.43 3.00 6.26
C CYS A 52 -12.33 2.90 4.75
N TYR A 53 -11.10 2.96 4.23
CA TYR A 53 -10.78 2.80 2.82
C TYR A 53 -9.78 1.68 2.61
N THR A 54 -9.97 0.89 1.55
CA THR A 54 -8.99 -0.11 1.15
C THR A 54 -8.98 -0.36 -0.36
N SER A 55 -7.97 -1.07 -0.82
CA SER A 55 -7.90 -1.54 -2.21
C SER A 55 -8.89 -2.67 -2.50
N VAL A 56 -9.05 -3.07 -3.76
CA VAL A 56 -9.79 -4.30 -4.11
C VAL A 56 -8.96 -5.59 -3.96
N LEU A 57 -7.73 -5.49 -3.44
CA LEU A 57 -6.85 -6.63 -3.23
C LEU A 57 -7.03 -7.21 -1.83
N LYS A 58 -7.38 -8.50 -1.77
CA LYS A 58 -7.73 -9.24 -0.54
C LYS A 58 -6.76 -9.07 0.63
N ARG A 59 -5.47 -8.82 0.37
CA ARG A 59 -4.46 -8.65 1.42
C ARG A 59 -4.68 -7.37 2.23
N ALA A 60 -5.04 -6.27 1.57
CA ALA A 60 -5.36 -5.01 2.24
C ALA A 60 -6.73 -5.10 2.93
N ILE A 61 -7.71 -5.73 2.27
CA ILE A 61 -9.04 -5.98 2.85
C ILE A 61 -8.93 -6.80 4.14
N ARG A 62 -8.15 -7.89 4.13
CA ARG A 62 -7.94 -8.72 5.32
C ARG A 62 -7.15 -8.01 6.40
N THR A 63 -6.14 -7.21 6.03
CA THR A 63 -5.45 -6.35 7.00
C THR A 63 -6.44 -5.42 7.68
N LEU A 64 -7.31 -4.74 6.93
CA LEU A 64 -8.34 -3.87 7.50
C LEU A 64 -9.28 -4.65 8.42
N TRP A 65 -9.79 -5.80 7.99
CA TRP A 65 -10.69 -6.62 8.83
C TRP A 65 -10.06 -7.05 10.15
N LEU A 66 -8.78 -7.45 10.13
CA LEU A 66 -8.06 -7.81 11.36
C LEU A 66 -7.90 -6.61 12.30
N VAL A 67 -7.65 -5.42 11.76
CA VAL A 67 -7.62 -4.18 12.55
C VAL A 67 -8.98 -3.93 13.18
N LEU A 68 -10.05 -3.95 12.38
CA LEU A 68 -11.41 -3.62 12.81
C LEU A 68 -11.96 -4.62 13.84
N ASP A 69 -11.74 -5.92 13.63
CA ASP A 69 -12.05 -6.98 14.60
C ASP A 69 -11.27 -6.76 15.91
N GLY A 70 -10.01 -6.37 15.77
CA GLY A 70 -9.12 -6.09 16.89
C GLY A 70 -9.46 -4.92 17.79
N ILE A 71 -10.18 -3.94 17.27
CA ILE A 71 -10.58 -2.71 17.98
C ILE A 71 -12.11 -2.62 18.17
N ASP A 72 -12.82 -3.73 17.92
CA ASP A 72 -14.28 -3.85 18.03
C ASP A 72 -15.07 -2.81 17.21
N GLN A 73 -14.60 -2.56 15.98
CA GLN A 73 -15.20 -1.59 15.05
C GLN A 73 -15.52 -2.20 13.68
N MET A 74 -15.86 -3.50 13.64
CA MET A 74 -16.24 -4.20 12.40
C MET A 74 -17.47 -3.63 11.70
N TRP A 75 -18.31 -2.87 12.43
CA TRP A 75 -19.53 -2.24 11.94
C TRP A 75 -19.26 -0.99 11.08
N LEU A 76 -18.02 -0.48 11.05
CA LEU A 76 -17.69 0.73 10.31
C LEU A 76 -17.89 0.59 8.79
N PRO A 77 -18.28 1.68 8.11
CA PRO A 77 -18.38 1.68 6.66
C PRO A 77 -17.01 1.49 6.01
N VAL A 78 -16.93 0.55 5.05
CA VAL A 78 -15.69 0.21 4.32
C VAL A 78 -15.87 0.42 2.81
N HIS A 79 -15.13 1.38 2.26
CA HIS A 79 -15.09 1.69 0.84
C HIS A 79 -13.88 1.00 0.17
N ARG A 80 -14.11 0.39 -1.00
CA ARG A 80 -13.08 -0.35 -1.75
C ARG A 80 -12.90 0.27 -3.12
N THR A 81 -11.66 0.49 -3.54
CA THR A 81 -11.37 1.04 -4.86
C THR A 81 -10.10 0.45 -5.47
N TRP A 82 -10.08 0.29 -6.79
CA TRP A 82 -8.87 -0.11 -7.52
C TRP A 82 -7.81 0.99 -7.49
N ARG A 83 -8.20 2.26 -7.29
CA ARG A 83 -7.29 3.40 -7.20
C ARG A 83 -6.33 3.33 -6.00
N LEU A 84 -6.65 2.51 -5.00
CA LEU A 84 -5.78 2.18 -3.86
C LEU A 84 -5.02 0.86 -4.05
N ASN A 85 -5.06 0.22 -5.22
CA ASN A 85 -4.25 -0.98 -5.50
C ASN A 85 -2.75 -0.66 -5.46
N GLU A 86 -1.96 -1.69 -5.18
CA GLU A 86 -0.50 -1.64 -5.36
C GLU A 86 -0.14 -1.30 -6.81
N ARG A 87 1.07 -0.77 -7.02
CA ARG A 87 1.66 -0.54 -8.35
C ARG A 87 1.54 -1.79 -9.24
N HIS A 88 1.03 -1.64 -10.45
CA HIS A 88 0.98 -2.72 -11.43
C HIS A 88 2.38 -3.00 -11.99
N TYR A 89 2.97 -4.13 -11.59
CA TYR A 89 4.32 -4.53 -12.00
C TYR A 89 4.40 -5.10 -13.43
N GLY A 90 3.28 -5.11 -14.15
CA GLY A 90 3.21 -5.55 -15.55
C GLY A 90 3.77 -6.95 -15.76
N GLY A 91 4.60 -7.13 -16.79
CA GLY A 91 5.24 -8.39 -17.13
C GLY A 91 6.23 -8.92 -16.07
N LEU A 92 6.54 -8.14 -15.03
CA LEU A 92 7.35 -8.60 -13.89
C LEU A 92 6.51 -9.32 -12.83
N THR A 93 5.18 -9.29 -12.97
CA THR A 93 4.26 -9.90 -12.00
C THR A 93 4.52 -11.40 -11.91
N GLY A 94 4.81 -11.91 -10.72
CA GLY A 94 5.08 -13.33 -10.52
C GLY A 94 6.56 -13.73 -10.62
N LEU A 95 7.47 -12.78 -10.92
CA LEU A 95 8.91 -12.99 -10.84
C LEU A 95 9.48 -12.50 -9.51
N ASN A 96 10.42 -13.25 -8.94
CA ASN A 96 11.19 -12.81 -7.78
C ASN A 96 12.40 -11.98 -8.23
N LYS A 97 13.07 -11.30 -7.30
CA LYS A 97 14.19 -10.38 -7.62
C LYS A 97 15.33 -11.05 -8.38
N ALA A 98 15.68 -12.29 -8.01
CA ALA A 98 16.75 -13.03 -8.67
C ALA A 98 16.32 -13.44 -10.09
N GLU A 99 15.10 -13.98 -10.25
CA GLU A 99 14.52 -14.32 -11.56
C GLU A 99 14.42 -13.08 -12.47
N THR A 100 14.04 -11.93 -11.93
CA THR A 100 13.98 -10.67 -12.70
C THR A 100 15.37 -10.18 -13.10
N ALA A 101 16.35 -10.26 -12.21
CA ALA A 101 17.73 -9.85 -12.49
C ALA A 101 18.39 -10.76 -13.53
N GLU A 102 18.13 -12.06 -13.47
CA GLU A 102 18.57 -13.03 -14.48
C GLU A 102 17.96 -12.76 -15.85
N LYS A 103 16.65 -12.44 -15.90
CA LYS A 103 15.93 -12.23 -17.17
C LYS A 103 16.18 -10.86 -17.81
N HIS A 104 16.37 -9.82 -17.01
CA HIS A 104 16.41 -8.43 -17.50
C HIS A 104 17.69 -7.67 -17.14
N GLY A 105 18.61 -8.27 -16.38
CA GLY A 105 19.84 -7.65 -15.92
C GLY A 105 19.66 -6.79 -14.67
N GLU A 106 20.64 -6.84 -13.75
CA GLU A 106 20.59 -6.12 -12.47
C GLU A 106 20.43 -4.61 -12.61
N ALA A 107 21.09 -4.01 -13.61
CA ALA A 107 21.01 -2.57 -13.88
C ALA A 107 19.56 -2.15 -14.20
N GLN A 108 18.86 -2.91 -15.03
CA GLN A 108 17.47 -2.64 -15.39
C GLN A 108 16.53 -2.85 -14.21
N VAL A 109 16.73 -3.91 -13.42
CA VAL A 109 15.94 -4.13 -12.19
C VAL A 109 16.14 -3.00 -11.20
N LYS A 110 17.37 -2.48 -11.07
CA LYS A 110 17.66 -1.32 -10.23
C LYS A 110 16.90 -0.09 -10.72
N ILE A 111 16.83 0.16 -12.03
CA ILE A 111 16.04 1.25 -12.61
C ILE A 111 14.56 1.09 -12.25
N TRP A 112 13.91 -0.04 -12.53
CA TRP A 112 12.48 -0.20 -12.21
C TRP A 112 12.15 -0.06 -10.71
N ARG A 113 13.10 -0.45 -9.85
CA ARG A 113 12.96 -0.31 -8.39
C ARG A 113 13.23 1.10 -7.87
N ARG A 114 14.06 1.89 -8.56
CA ARG A 114 14.55 3.20 -8.10
C ARG A 114 14.06 4.38 -8.95
N SER A 115 13.37 4.12 -10.05
CA SER A 115 12.80 5.14 -10.91
C SER A 115 11.39 5.51 -10.47
N TYR A 116 11.13 6.82 -10.47
CA TYR A 116 9.83 7.40 -10.20
C TYR A 116 8.88 7.23 -11.40
N ASP A 117 9.38 7.46 -12.61
CA ASP A 117 8.58 7.64 -13.83
C ASP A 117 8.75 6.52 -14.86
N THR A 118 9.72 5.62 -14.68
CA THR A 118 9.95 4.51 -15.62
C THR A 118 9.06 3.32 -15.25
N PRO A 119 8.05 2.97 -16.08
CA PRO A 119 7.23 1.79 -15.86
C PRO A 119 8.04 0.50 -16.13
N PRO A 120 7.64 -0.63 -15.52
CA PRO A 120 8.12 -1.94 -15.94
C PRO A 120 7.53 -2.31 -17.32
N PRO A 121 7.97 -3.42 -17.94
CA PRO A 121 7.36 -3.91 -19.17
C PRO A 121 5.85 -4.17 -18.96
N PRO A 122 4.99 -3.87 -19.95
CA PRO A 122 3.56 -4.16 -19.88
C PRO A 122 3.27 -5.65 -19.69
N MET A 123 2.11 -5.97 -19.14
CA MET A 123 1.62 -7.35 -19.07
C MET A 123 0.93 -7.72 -20.39
N GLU A 124 1.56 -8.60 -21.15
CA GLU A 124 1.00 -9.16 -22.39
C GLU A 124 -0.13 -10.18 -22.11
N GLU A 125 -0.97 -10.45 -23.11
CA GLU A 125 -2.10 -11.40 -23.01
C GLU A 125 -1.65 -12.83 -22.71
N GLU A 126 -0.49 -13.24 -23.21
CA GLU A 126 0.10 -14.56 -22.98
C GLU A 126 0.72 -14.71 -21.59
N HIS A 127 0.77 -13.63 -20.79
CA HIS A 127 1.36 -13.69 -19.47
C HIS A 127 0.55 -14.61 -18.55
N ASN A 128 1.24 -15.48 -17.80
CA ASN A 128 0.64 -16.50 -16.91
C ASN A 128 -0.42 -15.98 -15.91
N PHE A 129 -0.41 -14.67 -15.62
CA PHE A 129 -1.34 -14.03 -14.70
C PHE A 129 -2.35 -13.09 -15.37
N TYR A 130 -2.29 -12.88 -16.69
CA TYR A 130 -3.15 -11.94 -17.42
C TYR A 130 -4.63 -12.20 -17.15
N ASN A 131 -5.12 -13.42 -17.42
CA ASN A 131 -6.53 -13.78 -17.19
C ASN A 131 -6.98 -13.64 -15.72
N ASN A 132 -6.06 -13.79 -14.77
CA ASN A 132 -6.39 -13.70 -13.34
C ASN A 132 -6.34 -12.27 -12.79
N ILE A 133 -5.87 -11.30 -13.59
CA ILE A 133 -5.70 -9.90 -13.20
C ILE A 133 -6.53 -9.03 -14.13
N SER A 134 -6.16 -8.97 -15.42
CA SER A 134 -6.76 -8.11 -16.43
C SER A 134 -8.20 -8.50 -16.78
N GLN A 135 -8.57 -9.78 -16.59
CA GLN A 135 -9.91 -10.31 -16.88
C GLN A 135 -10.71 -10.62 -15.59
N ASP A 136 -10.24 -10.19 -14.41
CA ASP A 136 -10.97 -10.40 -13.16
C ASP A 136 -12.20 -9.47 -13.11
N ARG A 137 -13.38 -10.06 -12.83
CA ARG A 137 -14.68 -9.35 -12.78
C ARG A 137 -14.68 -8.08 -11.91
N ARG A 138 -13.79 -7.97 -10.92
CA ARG A 138 -13.69 -6.76 -10.07
C ARG A 138 -13.28 -5.50 -10.84
N TYR A 139 -12.76 -5.67 -12.06
CA TYR A 139 -12.36 -4.60 -12.96
C TYR A 139 -13.26 -4.51 -14.19
N GLY A 140 -14.38 -5.26 -14.24
CA GLY A 140 -15.24 -5.35 -15.43
C GLY A 140 -15.91 -4.04 -15.84
N ASP A 141 -16.01 -3.08 -14.92
CA ASP A 141 -16.57 -1.74 -15.18
C ASP A 141 -15.49 -0.70 -15.53
N LEU A 142 -14.20 -1.10 -15.55
CA LEU A 142 -13.10 -0.21 -15.89
C LEU A 142 -12.86 -0.22 -17.40
N THR A 143 -12.58 0.96 -17.95
CA THR A 143 -12.13 1.10 -19.33
C THR A 143 -10.66 0.69 -19.47
N GLU A 144 -10.22 0.48 -20.71
CA GLU A 144 -8.84 0.08 -21.01
C GLU A 144 -7.81 1.11 -20.53
N ASP A 145 -8.14 2.41 -20.58
CA ASP A 145 -7.32 3.50 -20.05
C ASP A 145 -7.29 3.55 -18.51
N GLN A 146 -8.29 2.96 -17.85
CA GLN A 146 -8.37 2.90 -16.38
C GLN A 146 -7.68 1.66 -15.80
N LEU A 147 -7.56 0.57 -16.56
CA LEU A 147 -6.91 -0.65 -16.10
C LEU A 147 -5.51 -0.78 -16.72
N PRO A 148 -4.45 -0.27 -16.05
CA PRO A 148 -3.11 -0.24 -16.63
C PRO A 148 -2.50 -1.64 -16.75
N SER A 149 -1.86 -1.92 -17.89
CA SER A 149 -1.06 -3.14 -18.09
C SER A 149 0.30 -3.09 -17.37
N CYS A 150 0.79 -1.89 -16.99
CA CYS A 150 1.93 -1.64 -16.12
C CYS A 150 1.88 -0.21 -15.57
N GLU A 151 2.56 0.06 -14.46
CA GLU A 151 2.62 1.39 -13.87
C GLU A 151 4.04 1.75 -13.42
N SER A 152 4.45 3.00 -13.64
CA SER A 152 5.48 3.66 -12.85
C SER A 152 4.97 4.02 -11.44
N LEU A 153 5.84 4.54 -10.56
CA LEU A 153 5.35 5.12 -9.30
C LEU A 153 4.50 6.36 -9.62
N LYS A 154 4.93 7.19 -10.57
CA LYS A 154 4.18 8.35 -11.06
C LYS A 154 2.75 8.00 -11.50
N ASP A 155 2.57 6.95 -12.28
CA ASP A 155 1.24 6.53 -12.76
C ASP A 155 0.36 6.06 -11.59
N THR A 156 0.94 5.28 -10.67
CA THR A 156 0.26 4.83 -9.45
C THR A 156 -0.25 6.02 -8.63
N ILE A 157 0.55 7.08 -8.52
CA ILE A 157 0.18 8.32 -7.83
C ILE A 157 -0.92 9.06 -8.60
N ALA A 158 -0.76 9.19 -9.91
CA ALA A 158 -1.70 9.90 -10.77
C ALA A 158 -3.12 9.31 -10.71
N ARG A 159 -3.28 7.99 -10.56
CA ARG A 159 -4.60 7.37 -10.38
C ARG A 159 -5.12 7.41 -8.94
N ALA A 160 -4.23 7.46 -7.94
CA ALA A 160 -4.59 7.43 -6.52
C ALA A 160 -5.02 8.82 -6.02
N LEU A 161 -4.38 9.88 -6.50
CA LEU A 161 -4.65 11.26 -6.04
C LEU A 161 -6.08 11.74 -6.32
N PRO A 162 -6.71 11.46 -7.47
CA PRO A 162 -8.13 11.80 -7.67
C PRO A 162 -9.02 11.18 -6.59
N PHE A 163 -8.82 9.90 -6.25
CA PHE A 163 -9.59 9.28 -5.17
C PHE A 163 -9.32 9.91 -3.80
N TRP A 164 -8.06 10.24 -3.52
CA TRP A 164 -7.71 10.97 -2.31
C TRP A 164 -8.46 12.30 -2.22
N ASN A 165 -8.42 13.12 -3.28
CA ASN A 165 -9.02 14.45 -3.31
C ASN A 165 -10.55 14.43 -3.32
N ASP A 166 -11.16 13.51 -4.06
CA ASP A 166 -12.59 13.52 -4.33
C ASP A 166 -13.38 12.75 -3.26
N GLU A 167 -12.79 11.72 -2.65
CA GLU A 167 -13.50 10.83 -1.72
C GLU A 167 -12.99 10.92 -0.29
N ILE A 168 -11.67 10.95 -0.08
CA ILE A 168 -11.08 10.88 1.27
C ILE A 168 -11.01 12.26 1.92
N VAL A 169 -10.49 13.26 1.19
CA VAL A 169 -10.33 14.64 1.65
C VAL A 169 -11.65 15.23 2.20
N PRO A 170 -12.81 15.06 1.55
CA PRO A 170 -14.08 15.55 2.10
C PRO A 170 -14.43 14.92 3.45
N GLN A 171 -14.18 13.62 3.66
CA GLN A 171 -14.44 12.98 4.95
C GLN A 171 -13.53 13.55 6.04
N ILE A 172 -12.24 13.75 5.73
CA ILE A 172 -11.30 14.34 6.68
C ILE A 172 -11.77 15.75 7.06
N LYS A 173 -12.15 16.58 6.09
CA LYS A 173 -12.66 17.95 6.34
C LYS A 173 -13.97 17.99 7.13
N ASP A 174 -14.79 16.94 7.02
CA ASP A 174 -16.00 16.73 7.83
C ASP A 174 -15.70 16.30 9.28
N GLY A 175 -14.42 16.20 9.66
CA GLY A 175 -14.00 15.84 11.01
C GLY A 175 -13.93 14.34 11.28
N LYS A 176 -14.12 13.50 10.25
CA LYS A 176 -14.06 12.05 10.40
C LYS A 176 -12.64 11.56 10.57
N ARG A 177 -12.47 10.58 11.46
CA ARG A 177 -11.23 9.82 11.68
C ARG A 177 -11.16 8.71 10.66
N VAL A 178 -10.24 8.85 9.70
CA VAL A 178 -10.16 7.98 8.53
C VAL A 178 -9.06 6.92 8.73
N LEU A 179 -9.41 5.65 8.44
CA LEU A 179 -8.46 4.55 8.35
C LEU A 179 -8.27 4.08 6.89
N ILE A 180 -7.03 4.09 6.39
CA ILE A 180 -6.69 3.59 5.05
C ILE A 180 -5.79 2.36 5.15
N ALA A 181 -6.29 1.20 4.74
CA ALA A 181 -5.48 -0.01 4.59
C ALA A 181 -5.15 -0.23 3.11
N ALA A 182 -3.89 -0.04 2.71
CA ALA A 182 -3.47 -0.12 1.31
C ALA A 182 -2.07 -0.74 1.18
N HIS A 183 -1.29 -0.33 0.18
CA HIS A 183 -0.01 -0.96 -0.18
C HIS A 183 1.13 0.06 -0.18
N GLY A 184 2.36 -0.43 -0.32
CA GLY A 184 3.56 0.40 -0.23
C GLY A 184 3.55 1.55 -1.22
N ASN A 185 3.42 1.28 -2.53
CA ASN A 185 3.55 2.34 -3.53
C ASN A 185 2.31 3.24 -3.59
N SER A 186 1.12 2.69 -3.36
CA SER A 186 -0.11 3.51 -3.28
C SER A 186 -0.06 4.48 -2.09
N LEU A 187 0.40 4.04 -0.91
CA LEU A 187 0.51 4.91 0.26
C LEU A 187 1.67 5.90 0.14
N ARG A 188 2.80 5.52 -0.47
CA ARG A 188 3.86 6.46 -0.84
C ARG A 188 3.32 7.62 -1.68
N GLY A 189 2.36 7.37 -2.55
CA GLY A 189 1.71 8.45 -3.32
C GLY A 189 1.00 9.48 -2.47
N ILE A 190 0.21 9.02 -1.51
CA ILE A 190 -0.48 9.89 -0.56
C ILE A 190 0.52 10.63 0.32
N VAL A 191 1.54 9.93 0.84
CA VAL A 191 2.62 10.55 1.66
C VAL A 191 3.38 11.61 0.87
N LYS A 192 3.78 11.34 -0.38
CA LYS A 192 4.45 12.32 -1.26
C LYS A 192 3.63 13.59 -1.40
N HIS A 193 2.32 13.45 -1.55
CA HIS A 193 1.40 14.58 -1.70
C HIS A 193 1.25 15.38 -0.41
N LEU A 194 1.02 14.69 0.72
CA LEU A 194 0.88 15.32 2.05
C LEU A 194 2.14 16.08 2.48
N GLU A 195 3.31 15.48 2.29
CA GLU A 195 4.59 16.03 2.75
C GLU A 195 5.29 16.91 1.70
N GLY A 196 4.73 17.03 0.48
CA GLY A 196 5.35 17.81 -0.60
C GLY A 196 6.72 17.26 -1.00
N MET A 197 6.92 15.94 -0.96
CA MET A 197 8.23 15.31 -1.19
C MET A 197 8.67 15.43 -2.66
N SER A 198 9.98 15.58 -2.86
CA SER A 198 10.62 15.44 -4.18
C SER A 198 10.53 14.01 -4.70
N GLU A 199 10.84 13.82 -5.98
CA GLU A 199 10.86 12.50 -6.62
C GLU A 199 11.97 11.63 -6.02
N GLU A 200 13.13 12.21 -5.71
CA GLU A 200 14.25 11.51 -5.07
C GLU A 200 13.90 11.07 -3.65
N ALA A 201 13.28 11.95 -2.87
CA ALA A 201 12.92 11.67 -1.49
C ALA A 201 11.88 10.53 -1.39
N ILE A 202 10.89 10.49 -2.29
CA ILE A 202 9.87 9.43 -2.24
C ILE A 202 10.41 8.05 -2.66
N MET A 203 11.45 8.02 -3.51
CA MET A 203 12.10 6.77 -3.91
C MET A 203 12.87 6.12 -2.77
N GLU A 204 13.42 6.92 -1.86
CA GLU A 204 14.14 6.43 -0.67
C GLU A 204 13.20 6.11 0.51
N LEU A 205 11.98 6.64 0.52
CA LEU A 205 10.99 6.36 1.55
C LEU A 205 10.58 4.88 1.51
N ASN A 206 10.76 4.18 2.64
CA ASN A 206 10.40 2.78 2.78
C ASN A 206 9.42 2.59 3.94
N LEU A 207 8.13 2.48 3.61
CA LEU A 207 7.08 2.31 4.61
C LEU A 207 7.14 0.88 5.22
N PRO A 208 7.23 0.75 6.55
CA PRO A 208 7.22 -0.54 7.23
C PRO A 208 5.89 -1.25 7.02
N THR A 209 5.93 -2.57 6.79
CA THR A 209 4.73 -3.39 6.61
C THR A 209 3.99 -3.63 7.92
N GLY A 210 2.68 -3.40 7.94
CA GLY A 210 1.80 -3.75 9.06
C GLY A 210 1.94 -2.86 10.29
N ILE A 211 2.77 -1.81 10.21
CA ILE A 211 2.87 -0.77 11.23
C ILE A 211 1.92 0.36 10.84
N PRO A 212 1.01 0.80 11.74
CA PRO A 212 0.14 1.92 11.47
C PRO A 212 0.94 3.23 11.45
N ILE A 213 0.53 4.15 10.58
CA ILE A 213 1.09 5.48 10.44
C ILE A 213 -0.01 6.48 10.78
N LEU A 214 0.24 7.30 11.81
CA LEU A 214 -0.62 8.41 12.19
C LEU A 214 -0.10 9.71 11.58
N TYR A 215 -1.00 10.44 10.93
CA TYR A 215 -0.84 11.83 10.54
C TYR A 215 -1.82 12.70 11.32
N GLU A 216 -1.30 13.81 11.85
CA GLU A 216 -2.09 14.94 12.29
C GLU A 216 -2.03 16.01 11.22
N LEU A 217 -3.18 16.47 10.74
CA LEU A 217 -3.30 17.39 9.61
C LEU A 217 -3.99 18.69 10.03
N ASP A 218 -3.50 19.83 9.53
CA ASP A 218 -4.17 21.11 9.70
C ASP A 218 -5.44 21.22 8.83
N LYS A 219 -6.16 22.35 8.94
CA LYS A 219 -7.34 22.65 8.12
C LYS A 219 -7.10 22.66 6.61
N ASN A 220 -5.85 22.82 6.17
CA ASN A 220 -5.44 22.78 4.77
C ASN A 220 -4.91 21.39 4.36
N LEU A 221 -5.05 20.39 5.24
CA LEU A 221 -4.58 19.02 5.09
C LEU A 221 -3.06 18.90 4.98
N LYS A 222 -2.33 19.84 5.58
CA LYS A 222 -0.87 19.76 5.73
C LYS A 222 -0.52 19.07 7.05
N PRO A 223 0.45 18.15 7.06
CA PRO A 223 0.95 17.58 8.30
C PRO A 223 1.42 18.66 9.28
N VAL A 224 0.95 18.62 10.53
CA VAL A 224 1.40 19.53 11.60
C VAL A 224 2.69 19.06 12.27
N GLY A 225 3.10 17.82 11.99
CA GLY A 225 4.32 17.20 12.47
C GLY A 225 4.75 16.04 11.57
N PRO A 226 5.85 15.34 11.92
CA PRO A 226 6.30 14.17 11.18
C PRO A 226 5.28 13.03 11.30
N MET A 227 5.23 12.16 10.28
CA MET A 227 4.45 10.92 10.34
C MET A 227 4.88 10.08 11.56
N GLN A 228 3.93 9.52 12.29
CA GLN A 228 4.19 8.75 13.50
C GLN A 228 3.91 7.26 13.27
N PHE A 229 4.90 6.40 13.53
CA PHE A 229 4.71 4.95 13.48
C PHE A 229 4.18 4.46 14.84
N LEU A 230 3.00 3.85 14.83
CA LEU A 230 2.38 3.36 16.07
C LEU A 230 2.91 1.97 16.43
N GLY A 231 3.33 1.80 17.69
CA GLY A 231 3.83 0.54 18.23
C GLY A 231 4.98 0.73 19.20
N ASP A 232 5.36 -0.35 19.88
CA ASP A 232 6.57 -0.34 20.70
C ASP A 232 7.82 -0.11 19.85
N GLU A 233 8.80 0.59 20.41
CA GLU A 233 10.03 1.01 19.73
C GLU A 233 10.77 -0.16 19.06
N GLU A 234 10.82 -1.31 19.75
CA GLU A 234 11.47 -2.52 19.23
C GLU A 234 10.76 -3.07 17.98
N THR A 235 9.42 -3.11 17.99
CA THR A 235 8.62 -3.57 16.86
C THR A 235 8.76 -2.64 15.66
N VAL A 236 8.69 -1.32 15.86
CA VAL A 236 8.86 -0.34 14.79
C VAL A 236 10.26 -0.45 14.20
N LYS A 237 11.30 -0.50 15.04
CA LYS A 237 12.70 -0.64 14.62
C LYS A 237 12.91 -1.90 13.78
N LYS A 238 12.43 -3.06 14.26
CA LYS A 238 12.52 -4.33 13.52
C LYS A 238 11.82 -4.27 12.17
N ALA A 239 10.65 -3.64 12.09
CA ALA A 239 9.91 -3.49 10.84
C ALA A 239 10.67 -2.60 9.84
N MET A 240 11.24 -1.47 10.32
CA MET A 240 12.05 -0.57 9.51
C MET A 240 13.31 -1.26 8.97
N GLU A 241 14.03 -1.99 9.82
CA GLU A 241 15.21 -2.78 9.43
C GLU A 241 14.86 -3.87 8.40
N ALA A 242 13.72 -4.55 8.58
CA ALA A 242 13.25 -5.58 7.66
C ALA A 242 12.97 -5.01 6.26
N VAL A 243 12.33 -3.84 6.16
CA VAL A 243 12.07 -3.20 4.86
C VAL A 243 13.37 -2.71 4.22
N ALA A 244 14.29 -2.12 4.99
CA ALA A 244 15.61 -1.73 4.48
C ALA A 244 16.40 -2.94 3.94
N ALA A 245 16.27 -4.10 4.58
CA ALA A 245 16.91 -5.35 4.14
C ALA A 245 16.31 -5.90 2.84
N GLN A 246 15.03 -5.64 2.53
CA GLN A 246 14.46 -6.00 1.22
C GLN A 246 15.17 -5.28 0.06
N GLY A 247 15.83 -4.16 0.32
CA GLY A 247 16.71 -3.45 -0.62
C GLY A 247 17.85 -4.32 -1.17
N LYS A 248 18.41 -5.17 -0.31
CA LYS A 248 19.70 -5.85 -0.51
C LYS A 248 19.50 -7.19 -1.23
N ALA A 249 20.34 -7.47 -2.23
CA ALA A 249 20.40 -8.82 -2.81
C ALA A 249 20.80 -9.80 -1.70
N LYS A 250 20.09 -10.93 -1.60
CA LYS A 250 20.61 -12.07 -0.82
C LYS A 250 21.81 -12.57 -1.61
N LYS A 251 23.01 -12.41 -1.04
CA LYS A 251 24.20 -13.10 -1.51
C LYS A 251 24.01 -14.61 -1.39
#